data_AF-A0A0F9WF22-F1
#
_entry.id   AF-A0A0F9WF22-F1
#
_cell.length_a   1.000
_cell.length_b   1.000
_cell.length_c   1.000
_cell.angle_alpha   90.00
_cell.angle_beta   90.00
_cell.angle_gamma   90.00
#
_symmetry.space_group_name_H-M   'P 1'
#
loop_
_entity.id
_entity.type
_entity.pdbx_description
1 polymer ?
#
loop_
_entity_poly.entity_id
_entity_poly.type
_entity_poly.pdbx_seq_one_letter_code
_entity_poly.pdbx_strand_id
1 'polypeptide(L)'
;MEPPRWALRLMRKMARDYKIAPPYLHWKTRRSPTSSGYCTLKGHSIGVGAGSDRQDARLSLLHEMCHNILLKRVPEYRGEHDDRFYDFLWPIIRRYRFPMKVALSFEGSHHKRTVALTYRRGGGSLKC
;
A
#
# COMPACT_ATOMS: atom_id res chain seq x y z
N MET A 1 -3.56 -20.61 2.80
CA MET A 1 -2.39 -20.42 3.68
C MET A 1 -2.70 -19.26 4.60
N GLU A 2 -2.39 -19.38 5.89
CA GLU A 2 -2.59 -18.31 6.86
C GLU A 2 -1.66 -17.12 6.58
N PRO A 3 -2.13 -15.87 6.69
CA PRO A 3 -1.25 -14.71 6.59
C PRO A 3 -0.21 -14.71 7.71
N PRO A 4 1.05 -14.30 7.43
CA PRO A 4 2.08 -14.29 8.45
C PRO A 4 1.72 -13.27 9.56
N ARG A 5 2.10 -13.58 10.81
CA ARG A 5 1.75 -12.76 11.99
C ARG A 5 2.13 -11.28 11.84
N TRP A 6 3.24 -10.97 11.15
CA TRP A 6 3.65 -9.58 10.93
C TRP A 6 2.67 -8.81 10.01
N ALA A 7 2.09 -9.48 9.01
CA ALA A 7 1.13 -8.88 8.09
C ALA A 7 -0.18 -8.55 8.82
N LEU A 8 -0.69 -9.51 9.60
CA LEU A 8 -1.86 -9.31 10.44
C LEU A 8 -1.66 -8.17 11.46
N ARG A 9 -0.50 -8.09 12.10
CA ARG A 9 -0.18 -6.99 13.03
C ARG A 9 -0.15 -5.63 12.32
N LEU A 10 0.45 -5.55 11.14
CA LEU A 10 0.51 -4.31 10.37
C LEU A 10 -0.89 -3.86 9.94
N MET A 11 -1.69 -4.76 9.36
CA MET A 11 -3.07 -4.50 8.96
C MET A 11 -3.92 -4.00 10.14
N ARG A 12 -3.90 -4.73 11.26
CA ARG A 12 -4.67 -4.35 12.47
C ARG A 12 -4.22 -3.02 13.04
N LYS A 13 -2.91 -2.76 13.04
CA LYS A 13 -2.38 -1.46 13.46
C LYS A 13 -2.89 -0.34 12.56
N MET A 14 -2.83 -0.50 11.24
CA MET A 14 -3.33 0.51 10.30
C MET A 14 -4.83 0.72 10.45
N ALA A 15 -5.63 -0.34 10.53
CA ALA A 15 -7.07 -0.24 10.72
C ALA A 15 -7.41 0.57 11.98
N ARG A 16 -6.72 0.30 13.09
CA ARG A 16 -6.87 1.05 14.35
C ARG A 16 -6.42 2.51 14.22
N ASP A 17 -5.23 2.75 13.69
CA ASP A 17 -4.67 4.09 13.53
C ASP A 17 -5.59 5.00 12.68
N TYR A 18 -6.35 4.41 11.74
CA TYR A 18 -7.27 5.12 10.85
C TYR A 18 -8.75 4.98 11.21
N LYS A 19 -9.07 4.33 12.34
CA LYS A 19 -10.42 4.12 12.87
C LYS A 19 -11.37 3.45 11.88
N ILE A 20 -10.90 2.44 11.16
CA ILE A 20 -11.71 1.60 10.27
C ILE A 20 -11.77 0.16 10.79
N ALA A 21 -12.81 -0.58 10.41
CA ALA A 21 -12.83 -2.03 10.59
C ALA A 21 -11.72 -2.67 9.73
N PRO A 22 -10.93 -3.62 10.27
CA PRO A 22 -9.89 -4.29 9.51
C PRO A 22 -10.52 -5.09 8.34
N PRO A 23 -9.97 -5.01 7.11
CA PRO A 23 -10.43 -5.84 6.01
C PRO A 23 -10.06 -7.31 6.24
N TYR A 24 -10.71 -8.21 5.51
CA TYR A 24 -10.27 -9.59 5.41
C TYR A 24 -8.98 -9.67 4.57
N LEU A 25 -7.94 -10.31 5.09
CA LEU A 25 -6.65 -10.44 4.40
C LEU A 25 -6.53 -11.82 3.74
N HIS A 26 -6.56 -11.86 2.42
CA HIS A 26 -6.18 -13.03 1.64
C HIS A 26 -4.66 -13.04 1.45
N TRP A 27 -4.01 -14.16 1.80
CA TRP A 27 -2.57 -14.32 1.63
C TRP A 27 -2.24 -15.53 0.76
N LYS A 28 -1.43 -15.31 -0.27
CA LYS A 28 -0.89 -16.36 -1.14
C LYS A 28 0.60 -16.13 -1.31
N THR A 29 1.40 -17.19 -1.25
CA THR A 29 2.83 -17.14 -1.59
C THR A 29 3.03 -17.42 -3.07
N ARG A 30 4.00 -16.76 -3.70
CA ARG A 30 4.37 -16.93 -5.10
C ARG A 30 5.82 -17.35 -5.23
N ARG A 31 6.13 -18.11 -6.28
CA ARG A 31 7.52 -18.44 -6.67
C ARG A 31 8.10 -17.33 -7.58
N SER A 32 7.99 -16.08 -7.16
CA SER A 32 8.55 -14.91 -7.86
C SER A 32 9.20 -13.97 -6.84
N PRO A 33 10.21 -13.17 -7.22
CA PRO A 33 10.75 -12.14 -6.34
C PRO A 33 9.72 -11.08 -5.98
N THR A 34 8.85 -10.75 -6.93
CA THR A 34 7.84 -9.70 -6.82
C THR A 34 6.52 -10.21 -6.24
N SER A 35 5.85 -9.30 -5.55
CA SER A 35 4.54 -9.44 -4.95
C SER A 35 3.52 -8.63 -5.74
N SER A 36 2.26 -8.98 -5.55
CA SER A 36 1.13 -8.25 -6.10
C SER A 36 0.05 -8.12 -5.04
N GLY A 37 -0.78 -7.10 -5.16
CA GLY A 37 -1.92 -6.91 -4.27
C GLY A 37 -3.21 -6.65 -5.01
N TYR A 38 -4.32 -6.71 -4.27
CA TYR A 38 -5.59 -6.14 -4.69
C TYR A 38 -6.40 -5.69 -3.47
N CYS A 39 -7.28 -4.71 -3.68
CA CYS A 39 -8.30 -4.30 -2.74
C CYS A 39 -9.66 -4.35 -3.44
N THR A 40 -10.67 -4.95 -2.80
CA THR A 40 -12.02 -4.95 -3.37
C THR A 40 -12.61 -3.54 -3.32
N LEU A 41 -13.43 -3.17 -4.31
CA LEU A 41 -14.03 -1.82 -4.40
C LEU A 41 -14.92 -1.46 -3.20
N LYS A 42 -15.48 -2.45 -2.50
CA LYS A 42 -16.22 -2.24 -1.25
C LYS A 42 -15.31 -2.08 -0.02
N GLY A 43 -14.00 -2.25 -0.18
CA GLY A 43 -13.03 -2.20 0.91
C GLY A 43 -13.27 -3.26 1.99
N HIS A 44 -13.87 -4.41 1.64
CA HIS A 44 -14.13 -5.49 2.59
C HIS A 44 -12.95 -6.46 2.70
N SER A 45 -12.19 -6.60 1.61
CA SER A 45 -11.08 -7.55 1.53
C SER A 45 -9.91 -6.94 0.80
N ILE A 46 -8.72 -7.36 1.21
CA ILE A 46 -7.48 -7.12 0.50
C ILE A 46 -6.77 -8.45 0.28
N GLY A 47 -5.99 -8.57 -0.79
CA GLY A 47 -5.17 -9.74 -1.04
C GLY A 47 -3.73 -9.37 -1.32
N VAL A 48 -2.81 -10.23 -0.86
CA VAL A 48 -1.38 -10.14 -1.17
C VAL A 48 -0.91 -11.48 -1.71
N GLY A 49 -0.46 -11.47 -2.96
CA GLY A 49 0.34 -12.53 -3.56
C GLY A 49 1.81 -12.24 -3.28
N ALA A 50 2.32 -12.68 -2.14
CA ALA A 50 3.66 -12.38 -1.65
C ALA A 50 4.73 -13.17 -2.40
N GLY A 51 5.69 -12.44 -2.99
CA GLY A 51 6.92 -12.99 -3.54
C GLY A 51 7.92 -13.40 -2.44
N SER A 52 9.14 -13.73 -2.86
CA SER A 52 10.22 -14.07 -1.93
C SER A 52 10.84 -12.85 -1.24
N ASP A 53 10.70 -11.64 -1.81
CA ASP A 53 11.14 -10.41 -1.13
C ASP A 53 10.11 -9.94 -0.09
N ARG A 54 10.54 -9.95 1.17
CA ARG A 54 9.71 -9.52 2.30
C ARG A 54 9.44 -8.01 2.31
N GLN A 55 10.35 -7.17 1.84
CA GLN A 55 10.13 -5.72 1.77
C GLN A 55 9.06 -5.41 0.74
N ASP A 56 9.13 -6.07 -0.39
CA ASP A 56 8.16 -5.97 -1.47
C ASP A 56 6.76 -6.44 -1.03
N ALA A 57 6.65 -7.61 -0.38
CA ALA A 57 5.38 -8.07 0.19
C ALA A 57 4.81 -7.12 1.26
N ARG A 58 5.69 -6.49 2.06
CA ARG A 58 5.28 -5.49 3.05
C ARG A 58 4.79 -4.21 2.38
N LEU A 59 5.41 -3.79 1.29
CA LEU A 59 4.99 -2.63 0.50
C LEU A 59 3.64 -2.88 -0.16
N SER A 60 3.43 -4.05 -0.79
CA SER A 60 2.12 -4.42 -1.35
C SER A 60 1.03 -4.38 -0.29
N LEU A 61 1.29 -4.88 0.94
CA LEU A 61 0.31 -4.79 2.01
C LEU A 61 0.00 -3.34 2.42
N LEU A 62 1.01 -2.46 2.49
CA LEU A 62 0.81 -1.04 2.76
C LEU A 62 -0.03 -0.38 1.66
N HIS A 63 0.28 -0.69 0.40
CA HIS A 63 -0.43 -0.22 -0.79
C HIS A 63 -1.92 -0.58 -0.74
N GLU A 64 -2.23 -1.87 -0.55
CA GLU A 64 -3.64 -2.31 -0.48
C GLU A 64 -4.39 -1.75 0.72
N MET A 65 -3.69 -1.56 1.85
CA MET A 65 -4.30 -0.88 3.00
C MET A 65 -4.60 0.59 2.72
N CYS A 66 -3.79 1.29 1.93
CA CYS A 66 -4.09 2.66 1.51
C CYS A 66 -5.37 2.72 0.66
N HIS A 67 -5.52 1.82 -0.32
CA HIS A 67 -6.78 1.66 -1.07
C HIS A 67 -7.96 1.43 -0.13
N ASN A 68 -7.81 0.49 0.80
CA ASN A 68 -8.87 0.13 1.74
C ASN A 68 -9.33 1.31 2.59
N ILE A 69 -8.37 2.08 3.12
CA ILE A 69 -8.66 3.24 3.97
C ILE A 69 -9.34 4.33 3.15
N LEU A 70 -8.84 4.63 1.94
CA LEU A 70 -9.42 5.65 1.07
C LEU A 70 -10.85 5.28 0.66
N LEU A 71 -11.09 4.04 0.23
CA LEU A 71 -12.43 3.56 -0.12
C LEU A 71 -13.45 3.69 1.03
N LYS A 72 -13.00 3.58 2.29
CA LYS A 72 -13.87 3.73 3.47
C LYS A 72 -14.05 5.17 3.93
N ARG A 73 -13.14 6.08 3.58
CA ARG A 73 -13.10 7.44 4.14
C ARG A 73 -13.38 8.54 3.13
N VAL A 74 -13.25 8.24 1.84
CA VAL A 74 -13.38 9.19 0.74
C VAL A 74 -14.47 8.67 -0.19
N PRO A 75 -15.72 9.16 -0.07
CA PRO A 75 -16.88 8.65 -0.81
C PRO A 75 -16.73 8.63 -2.33
N GLU A 76 -15.94 9.53 -2.89
CA GLU A 76 -15.65 9.69 -4.31
C GLU A 76 -14.45 8.88 -4.80
N TYR A 77 -13.72 8.21 -3.92
CA TYR A 77 -12.58 7.37 -4.30
C TYR A 77 -13.05 6.07 -4.94
N ARG A 78 -12.40 5.66 -6.04
CA ARG A 78 -12.80 4.50 -6.84
C ARG A 78 -11.69 3.44 -6.99
N GLY A 79 -10.66 3.50 -6.15
CA GLY A 79 -9.53 2.56 -6.20
C GLY A 79 -8.48 2.92 -7.26
N GLU A 80 -8.44 4.18 -7.67
CA GLU A 80 -7.53 4.69 -8.71
C GLU A 80 -6.17 5.06 -8.11
N HIS A 81 -5.09 4.89 -8.90
CA HIS A 81 -3.74 5.36 -8.55
C HIS A 81 -3.52 6.81 -8.98
N ASP A 82 -4.36 7.71 -8.46
CA ASP A 82 -4.34 9.13 -8.74
C ASP A 82 -3.57 9.94 -7.68
N ASP A 83 -3.59 11.27 -7.80
CA ASP A 83 -2.94 12.17 -6.85
C ASP A 83 -3.45 11.97 -5.42
N ARG A 84 -4.76 11.71 -5.22
CA ARG A 84 -5.35 11.47 -3.90
C ARG A 84 -4.76 10.22 -3.25
N PHE A 85 -4.56 9.17 -4.04
CA PHE A 85 -3.91 7.95 -3.55
C PHE A 85 -2.47 8.23 -3.10
N TYR A 86 -1.66 8.89 -3.90
CA TYR A 86 -0.25 9.12 -3.58
C TYR A 86 -0.04 10.15 -2.46
N ASP A 87 -0.86 11.20 -2.42
CA ASP A 87 -0.87 12.17 -1.33
C ASP A 87 -1.20 11.48 0.01
N PHE A 88 -1.97 10.39 -0.02
CA PHE A 88 -2.22 9.54 1.15
C PHE A 88 -1.09 8.51 1.40
N LEU A 89 -0.56 7.88 0.36
CA LEU A 89 0.45 6.82 0.47
C LEU A 89 1.78 7.34 1.02
N TRP A 90 2.30 8.48 0.55
CA TRP A 90 3.64 8.93 0.98
C TRP A 90 3.74 9.23 2.48
N PRO A 91 2.77 9.92 3.12
CA PRO A 91 2.71 10.03 4.56
C PRO A 91 2.65 8.68 5.28
N ILE A 92 1.92 7.69 4.75
CA ILE A 92 1.84 6.33 5.30
C ILE A 92 3.21 5.66 5.27
N ILE A 93 3.89 5.66 4.13
CA ILE A 93 5.22 5.07 3.96
C ILE A 93 6.19 5.63 5.02
N ARG A 94 6.17 6.96 5.23
CA ARG A 94 6.99 7.62 6.28
C ARG A 94 6.56 7.21 7.68
N ARG A 95 5.26 7.28 8.00
CA ARG A 95 4.69 6.95 9.32
C ARG A 95 5.02 5.51 9.74
N TYR A 96 4.99 4.58 8.80
CA TYR A 96 5.30 3.17 9.04
C TYR A 96 6.77 2.81 8.82
N ARG A 97 7.63 3.83 8.66
CA ARG A 97 9.09 3.72 8.53
C ARG A 97 9.51 2.73 7.43
N PHE A 98 8.80 2.75 6.30
CA PHE A 98 9.18 1.95 5.14
C PHE A 98 10.23 2.71 4.30
N PRO A 99 11.29 2.05 3.79
CA PRO A 99 12.33 2.73 3.02
C PRO A 99 11.79 3.45 1.79
N MET A 100 11.90 4.78 1.76
CA MET A 100 11.32 5.59 0.69
C MET A 100 11.92 5.27 -0.69
N LYS A 101 13.22 4.98 -0.75
CA LYS A 101 13.88 4.59 -2.00
C LYS A 101 13.27 3.32 -2.62
N VAL A 102 12.91 2.34 -1.79
CA VAL A 102 12.27 1.10 -2.22
C VAL A 102 10.84 1.39 -2.68
N ALA A 103 10.08 2.17 -1.92
CA ALA A 103 8.72 2.56 -2.30
C ALA A 103 8.67 3.32 -3.63
N LEU A 104 9.57 4.29 -3.83
CA LEU A 104 9.68 5.04 -5.08
C LEU A 104 10.05 4.15 -6.27
N SER A 105 10.96 3.19 -6.09
CA SER A 105 11.35 2.26 -7.14
C SER A 105 10.18 1.37 -7.56
N PHE A 106 9.39 0.89 -6.60
CA PHE A 106 8.26 -0.01 -6.85
C PHE A 106 7.05 0.71 -7.45
N GLU A 107 6.61 1.82 -6.85
CA GLU A 107 5.46 2.58 -7.35
C GLU A 107 5.82 3.27 -8.68
N GLY A 108 7.06 3.75 -8.78
CA GLY A 108 7.59 4.39 -9.99
C GLY A 108 7.68 3.45 -11.18
N SER A 109 7.87 2.15 -11.00
CA SER A 109 7.85 1.22 -12.16
C SER A 109 6.46 1.04 -12.76
N HIS A 110 5.39 1.30 -12.00
CA HIS A 110 4.00 1.12 -12.40
C HIS A 110 3.30 2.45 -12.78
N HIS A 111 3.66 3.57 -12.14
CA HIS A 111 2.95 4.86 -12.27
C HIS A 111 3.91 6.07 -12.33
N LYS A 112 4.93 6.00 -13.19
CA LYS A 112 6.04 6.98 -13.32
C LYS A 112 5.63 8.45 -13.18
N ARG A 113 4.64 8.90 -13.96
CA ARG A 113 4.28 10.32 -14.07
C ARG A 113 3.63 10.85 -12.79
N THR A 114 2.67 10.13 -12.23
CA THR A 114 1.92 10.53 -11.03
C THR A 114 2.81 10.47 -9.78
N VAL A 115 3.65 9.44 -9.66
CA VAL A 115 4.61 9.30 -8.56
C VAL A 115 5.59 10.48 -8.50
N ALA A 116 6.14 10.87 -9.64
CA ALA A 116 7.11 11.97 -9.71
C ALA A 116 6.52 13.32 -9.26
N LEU A 117 5.24 13.58 -9.61
CA LEU A 117 4.56 14.83 -9.25
C LEU A 117 4.18 14.88 -7.77
N THR A 118 3.61 13.80 -7.25
CA THR A 118 3.05 13.74 -5.89
C THR A 118 4.13 13.63 -4.82
N TYR A 119 5.25 12.93 -5.09
CA TYR A 119 6.36 12.87 -4.14
C TYR A 119 6.98 14.24 -3.87
N ARG A 120 7.11 15.08 -4.92
CA ARG A 120 7.60 16.46 -4.80
C ARG A 120 6.66 17.32 -3.96
N ARG A 121 5.34 17.21 -4.18
CA ARG A 121 4.31 17.91 -3.39
C ARG A 121 4.30 17.50 -1.93
N GLY A 122 4.54 16.23 -1.65
CA GLY A 122 4.63 15.68 -0.28
C GLY A 122 5.95 15.98 0.44
N GLY A 123 6.73 16.99 0.02
CA GLY A 123 7.98 17.43 0.66
C GLY A 123 9.20 16.54 0.38
N GLY A 124 9.16 15.68 -0.64
CA GLY A 124 10.28 14.84 -1.06
C GLY A 124 11.11 15.47 -2.17
N SER A 125 12.44 15.45 -2.04
CA SER A 125 13.35 15.84 -3.15
C SER A 125 13.84 14.57 -3.86
N LEU A 126 13.46 14.40 -5.13
CA LEU A 126 14.08 13.42 -6.03
C LEU A 126 15.46 13.99 -6.41
N LYS A 127 16.49 13.68 -5.62
CA LYS A 127 17.86 13.86 -6.09
C LYS A 127 18.13 12.72 -7.07
N CYS A 128 18.23 13.08 -8.35
CA CYS A 128 18.73 12.23 -9.42
C CYS A 128 20.17 11.82 -9.13
#